data_AF-A0A953BHQ5-F1
#
_entry.id   AF-A0A953BHQ5-F1
#
_cell.length_a   1.000
_cell.length_b   1.000
_cell.length_c   1.000
_cell.angle_alpha   90.00
_cell.angle_beta   90.00
_cell.angle_gamma   90.00
#
_symmetry.space_group_name_H-M   'P 1'
#
loop_
_entity.id
_entity.type
_entity.pdbx_description
1 polymer ?
#
loop_
_entity_poly.entity_id
_entity_poly.type
_entity_poly.pdbx_seq_one_letter_code
_entity_poly.pdbx_strand_id
1 'polypeptide(L)'
;MPRSSVDPTIERVTVDGFSFPLGVYPVEAMKPKAGYTMEFEPADGDNAGDVEEWPDRYVFDIVISSDRLEALCRSLMSLFPGRIYPILDVLGHDAYREVDPYISHDLYGLDRYTDFLRRFRAYFFEDGLCGFGLMTDEPFLYMFVDEHKIVTFRCQPEMKEKVERVLHAFDLEQMDDPAGADSASHEHRGVLMIQDNRPDLLNHDEILEMLRDEWRLVLNVDPDANLDENGQPLGVTPWRCLVRLAMDEDEKCRYADILLTAGSLREAEDMAVDACAKLLPRGADEWDEASVIHADRLVPEDFQRVLGERGRKSQENPEPERIIWCEWLE
;
A
#
# COMPACT_ATOMS: atom_id res chain seq x y z
N MET A 1 14.67 -4.92 -16.47
CA MET A 1 14.06 -6.26 -16.46
C MET A 1 12.98 -6.30 -15.38
N PRO A 2 11.98 -7.19 -15.45
CA PRO A 2 11.04 -7.39 -14.35
C PRO A 2 11.81 -7.70 -13.07
N ARG A 3 11.40 -7.08 -11.95
CA ARG A 3 11.96 -7.33 -10.61
C ARG A 3 10.91 -7.89 -9.64
N SER A 4 9.76 -8.27 -10.16
CA SER A 4 8.81 -9.16 -9.48
C SER A 4 8.27 -10.16 -10.48
N SER A 5 7.91 -11.34 -10.00
CA SER A 5 7.31 -12.41 -10.81
C SER A 5 6.21 -13.08 -10.00
N VAL A 6 5.18 -13.53 -10.69
CA VAL A 6 4.14 -14.38 -10.11
C VAL A 6 4.72 -15.77 -9.79
N ASP A 7 4.28 -16.38 -8.69
CA ASP A 7 4.45 -17.81 -8.43
C ASP A 7 3.64 -18.63 -9.45
N PRO A 8 4.30 -19.40 -10.35
CA PRO A 8 3.65 -20.13 -11.41
C PRO A 8 2.80 -21.32 -10.91
N THR A 9 2.85 -21.64 -9.61
CA THR A 9 1.97 -22.65 -9.00
C THR A 9 0.57 -22.11 -8.69
N ILE A 10 0.38 -20.78 -8.72
CA ILE A 10 -0.92 -20.15 -8.49
C ILE A 10 -1.74 -20.20 -9.78
N GLU A 11 -2.90 -20.83 -9.70
CA GLU A 11 -3.84 -20.92 -10.82
C GLU A 11 -4.82 -19.75 -10.83
N ARG A 12 -5.07 -19.21 -12.04
CA ARG A 12 -6.04 -18.14 -12.22
C ARG A 12 -7.46 -18.67 -12.24
N VAL A 13 -8.34 -18.01 -11.49
CA VAL A 13 -9.78 -18.26 -11.55
C VAL A 13 -10.39 -17.50 -12.74
N THR A 14 -11.12 -18.23 -13.58
CA THR A 14 -11.84 -17.66 -14.74
C THR A 14 -13.29 -18.12 -14.70
N VAL A 15 -14.23 -17.17 -14.85
CA VAL A 15 -15.67 -17.43 -14.90
C VAL A 15 -16.24 -16.75 -16.14
N ASP A 16 -16.91 -17.52 -17.02
CA ASP A 16 -17.53 -17.01 -18.25
C ASP A 16 -16.59 -16.15 -19.14
N GLY A 17 -15.29 -16.46 -19.14
CA GLY A 17 -14.27 -15.73 -19.89
C GLY A 17 -13.71 -14.49 -19.19
N PHE A 18 -14.24 -14.13 -18.02
CA PHE A 18 -13.69 -13.09 -17.15
C PHE A 18 -12.59 -13.68 -16.26
N SER A 19 -11.42 -13.07 -16.29
CA SER A 19 -10.24 -13.50 -15.53
C SER A 19 -10.10 -12.63 -14.27
N PHE A 20 -10.18 -13.25 -13.10
CA PHE A 20 -9.89 -12.56 -11.84
C PHE A 20 -8.37 -12.36 -11.67
N PRO A 21 -7.92 -11.35 -10.90
CA PRO A 21 -6.54 -11.26 -10.45
C PRO A 21 -6.09 -12.54 -9.73
N LEU A 22 -4.79 -12.82 -9.69
CA LEU A 22 -4.30 -14.03 -9.01
C LEU A 22 -4.43 -13.94 -7.48
N GLY A 23 -4.24 -12.73 -6.94
CA GLY A 23 -4.18 -12.45 -5.53
C GLY A 23 -5.53 -12.15 -4.88
N VAL A 24 -6.58 -11.94 -5.68
CA VAL A 24 -7.94 -11.71 -5.19
C VAL A 24 -8.95 -12.37 -6.11
N TYR A 25 -9.81 -13.21 -5.54
CA TYR A 25 -10.76 -14.02 -6.29
C TYR A 25 -11.95 -14.40 -5.40
N PRO A 26 -13.15 -14.59 -5.99
CA PRO A 26 -14.32 -15.01 -5.23
C PRO A 26 -14.17 -16.47 -4.77
N VAL A 27 -14.54 -16.74 -3.51
CA VAL A 27 -14.63 -18.11 -2.95
C VAL A 27 -16.03 -18.71 -3.07
N GLU A 28 -17.02 -17.87 -3.39
CA GLU A 28 -18.39 -18.28 -3.65
C GLU A 28 -18.76 -18.12 -5.13
N ALA A 29 -19.81 -18.84 -5.56
CA ALA A 29 -20.29 -18.75 -6.93
C ALA A 29 -20.87 -17.35 -7.21
N MET A 30 -20.32 -16.69 -8.22
CA MET A 30 -20.76 -15.38 -8.67
C MET A 30 -20.67 -15.27 -10.19
N LYS A 31 -21.31 -14.24 -10.77
CA LYS A 31 -21.24 -13.96 -12.21
C LYS A 31 -20.60 -12.58 -12.45
N PRO A 32 -19.38 -12.53 -13.01
CA PRO A 32 -18.70 -11.26 -13.19
C PRO A 32 -19.32 -10.45 -14.31
N LYS A 33 -19.25 -9.13 -14.18
CA LYS A 33 -19.82 -8.16 -15.13
C LYS A 33 -18.85 -7.00 -15.28
N ALA A 34 -18.18 -6.94 -16.42
CA ALA A 34 -17.37 -5.78 -16.78
C ALA A 34 -18.28 -4.61 -17.16
N GLY A 35 -17.93 -3.41 -16.70
CA GLY A 35 -18.73 -2.20 -16.87
C GLY A 35 -18.23 -1.12 -15.90
N TYR A 36 -18.97 -0.02 -15.80
CA TYR A 36 -18.67 0.99 -14.79
C TYR A 36 -19.94 1.63 -14.22
N THR A 37 -19.88 2.03 -12.96
CA THR A 37 -20.81 3.01 -12.39
C THR A 37 -20.25 4.41 -12.62
N MET A 38 -21.11 5.42 -12.58
CA MET A 38 -20.67 6.81 -12.65
C MET A 38 -21.56 7.71 -11.80
N GLU A 39 -20.93 8.44 -10.89
CA GLU A 39 -21.59 9.36 -9.98
C GLU A 39 -20.99 10.76 -10.09
N PHE A 40 -21.79 11.78 -9.82
CA PHE A 40 -21.32 13.16 -9.73
C PHE A 40 -21.26 13.56 -8.26
N GLU A 41 -20.08 14.00 -7.82
CA GLU A 41 -19.84 14.50 -6.46
C GLU A 41 -19.59 16.02 -6.53
N PRO A 42 -20.41 16.85 -5.86
CA PRO A 42 -20.18 18.29 -5.78
C PRO A 42 -18.95 18.60 -4.92
N ALA A 43 -18.34 19.76 -5.15
CA ALA A 43 -17.22 20.25 -4.33
C ALA A 43 -17.59 20.34 -2.83
N ASP A 44 -16.62 20.02 -1.95
CA ASP A 44 -16.82 19.84 -0.51
C ASP A 44 -16.13 20.90 0.38
N GLY A 45 -15.54 21.95 -0.23
CA GLY A 45 -14.75 23.00 0.44
C GLY A 45 -15.47 23.92 1.45
N ASP A 46 -16.69 23.58 1.90
CA ASP A 46 -17.43 24.32 2.94
C ASP A 46 -17.48 23.57 4.30
N ASN A 47 -16.89 22.37 4.40
CA ASN A 47 -16.83 21.61 5.66
C ASN A 47 -15.62 22.02 6.49
N ALA A 48 -15.86 22.74 7.60
CA ALA A 48 -14.85 23.31 8.50
C ALA A 48 -14.05 22.28 9.35
N GLY A 49 -13.58 21.19 8.74
CA GLY A 49 -12.85 20.12 9.42
C GLY A 49 -12.03 19.21 8.50
N ASP A 50 -12.31 19.16 7.20
CA ASP A 50 -11.51 18.38 6.25
C ASP A 50 -10.34 19.22 5.73
N VAL A 51 -9.13 18.65 5.77
CA VAL A 51 -7.90 19.32 5.33
C VAL A 51 -7.79 19.36 3.80
N GLU A 52 -8.54 18.51 3.10
CA GLU A 52 -8.49 18.33 1.65
C GLU A 52 -9.81 18.75 0.99
N GLU A 53 -9.77 19.80 0.17
CA GLU A 53 -10.91 20.30 -0.59
C GLU A 53 -10.90 19.70 -2.00
N TRP A 54 -11.96 19.00 -2.38
CA TRP A 54 -12.11 18.37 -3.69
C TRP A 54 -13.05 19.20 -4.57
N PRO A 55 -12.76 19.35 -5.88
CA PRO A 55 -13.64 20.07 -6.79
C PRO A 55 -14.86 19.22 -7.17
N ASP A 56 -15.79 19.85 -7.90
CA ASP A 56 -16.83 19.13 -8.65
C ASP A 56 -16.17 18.05 -9.51
N ARG A 57 -16.68 16.82 -9.43
CA ARG A 57 -16.04 15.68 -10.08
C ARG A 57 -17.05 14.60 -10.46
N TYR A 58 -16.69 13.84 -11.49
CA TYR A 58 -17.29 12.54 -11.73
C TYR A 58 -16.40 11.46 -11.14
N VAL A 59 -17.01 10.47 -10.51
CA VAL A 59 -16.38 9.25 -10.01
C VAL A 59 -16.84 8.10 -10.89
N PHE A 60 -15.88 7.34 -11.41
CA PHE A 60 -16.10 6.14 -12.19
C PHE A 60 -15.53 4.96 -11.43
N ASP A 61 -16.34 3.97 -11.08
CA ASP A 61 -15.85 2.68 -10.56
C ASP A 61 -15.95 1.64 -11.66
N ILE A 62 -14.80 1.12 -12.07
CA ILE A 62 -14.65 0.40 -13.33
C ILE A 62 -14.21 -1.03 -13.02
N VAL A 63 -15.04 -1.98 -13.42
CA VAL A 63 -14.74 -3.40 -13.37
C VAL A 63 -14.32 -3.87 -14.76
N ILE A 64 -13.14 -4.49 -14.83
CA ILE A 64 -12.62 -5.10 -16.06
C ILE A 64 -11.88 -6.39 -15.73
N SER A 65 -11.86 -7.33 -16.67
CA SER A 65 -11.08 -8.57 -16.56
C SER A 65 -9.58 -8.25 -16.42
N SER A 66 -8.89 -9.01 -15.55
CA SER A 66 -7.49 -8.77 -15.15
C SER A 66 -6.52 -8.77 -16.34
N ASP A 67 -6.78 -9.56 -17.38
CA ASP A 67 -6.00 -9.60 -18.61
C ASP A 67 -6.05 -8.31 -19.45
N ARG A 68 -7.03 -7.43 -19.19
CA ARG A 68 -7.20 -6.13 -19.85
C ARG A 68 -6.88 -4.93 -18.94
N LEU A 69 -6.80 -5.14 -17.62
CA LEU A 69 -6.64 -4.10 -16.61
C LEU A 69 -5.43 -3.20 -16.88
N GLU A 70 -4.25 -3.78 -17.09
CA GLU A 70 -3.02 -3.00 -17.32
C GLU A 70 -3.13 -2.07 -18.55
N ALA A 71 -3.77 -2.56 -19.62
CA ALA A 71 -3.97 -1.77 -20.83
C ALA A 71 -4.95 -0.61 -20.60
N LEU A 72 -6.01 -0.84 -19.80
CA LEU A 72 -6.94 0.20 -19.37
C LEU A 72 -6.21 1.27 -18.54
N CYS A 73 -5.47 0.86 -17.51
CA CYS A 73 -4.69 1.78 -16.66
C CYS A 73 -3.74 2.65 -17.48
N ARG A 74 -3.02 2.06 -18.47
CA ARG A 74 -2.15 2.84 -19.38
C ARG A 74 -2.93 3.86 -20.21
N SER A 75 -4.13 3.52 -20.67
CA SER A 75 -4.96 4.40 -21.47
C SER A 75 -5.51 5.56 -20.63
N LEU A 76 -5.95 5.27 -19.40
CA LEU A 76 -6.40 6.28 -18.44
C LEU A 76 -5.26 7.19 -17.97
N MET A 77 -4.09 6.63 -17.66
CA MET A 77 -2.88 7.41 -17.32
C MET A 77 -2.44 8.36 -18.42
N SER A 78 -2.74 8.06 -19.70
CA SER A 78 -2.43 8.98 -20.80
C SER A 78 -3.18 10.31 -20.77
N LEU A 79 -4.24 10.41 -19.94
CA LEU A 79 -4.99 11.63 -19.71
C LEU A 79 -4.31 12.56 -18.69
N PHE A 80 -3.40 12.04 -17.86
CA PHE A 80 -2.72 12.80 -16.83
C PHE A 80 -1.60 13.68 -17.41
N PRO A 81 -1.30 14.83 -16.77
CA PRO A 81 -0.08 15.57 -17.06
C PRO A 81 1.17 14.77 -16.65
N GLY A 82 2.36 15.24 -17.05
CA GLY A 82 3.62 14.53 -16.81
C GLY A 82 4.14 14.55 -15.36
N ARG A 83 3.43 15.20 -14.44
CA ARG A 83 3.75 15.30 -13.01
C ARG A 83 2.52 14.95 -12.19
N ILE A 84 2.69 14.05 -11.23
CA ILE A 84 1.62 13.36 -10.50
C ILE A 84 2.05 13.13 -9.04
N TYR A 85 1.10 12.89 -8.15
CA TYR A 85 1.35 12.41 -6.78
C TYR A 85 1.03 10.92 -6.71
N PRO A 86 2.02 10.03 -6.56
CA PRO A 86 1.78 8.60 -6.38
C PRO A 86 1.01 8.29 -5.10
N ILE A 87 0.16 7.27 -5.18
CA ILE A 87 -0.61 6.70 -4.06
C ILE A 87 -0.34 5.19 -4.05
N LEU A 88 -0.19 4.62 -2.86
CA LEU A 88 -0.01 3.19 -2.66
C LEU A 88 -0.72 2.78 -1.37
N ASP A 89 -1.62 1.82 -1.46
CA ASP A 89 -2.24 1.22 -0.29
C ASP A 89 -1.72 -0.20 -0.14
N VAL A 90 -1.43 -0.61 1.09
CA VAL A 90 -0.90 -1.93 1.38
C VAL A 90 -1.72 -2.58 2.48
N LEU A 91 -2.13 -3.83 2.28
CA LEU A 91 -2.71 -4.64 3.34
C LEU A 91 -1.56 -5.03 4.28
N GLY A 92 -1.46 -4.28 5.38
CA GLY A 92 -0.32 -4.30 6.29
C GLY A 92 -0.37 -5.45 7.30
N HIS A 93 0.55 -5.38 8.27
CA HIS A 93 0.63 -6.33 9.38
C HIS A 93 0.15 -5.74 10.71
N ASP A 94 -0.36 -4.51 10.70
CA ASP A 94 -0.86 -3.84 11.89
C ASP A 94 -2.14 -4.52 12.41
N ALA A 95 -2.15 -4.80 13.72
CA ALA A 95 -3.24 -5.51 14.36
C ALA A 95 -4.57 -4.74 14.44
N TYR A 96 -4.55 -3.42 14.24
CA TYR A 96 -5.70 -2.54 14.45
C TYR A 96 -5.99 -1.64 13.24
N ARG A 97 -5.29 -1.87 12.13
CA ARG A 97 -5.47 -1.18 10.86
C ARG A 97 -5.24 -2.18 9.72
N GLU A 98 -6.26 -2.39 8.91
CA GLU A 98 -6.22 -3.33 7.79
C GLU A 98 -5.34 -2.83 6.64
N VAL A 99 -5.45 -1.54 6.31
CA VAL A 99 -4.76 -0.92 5.17
C VAL A 99 -3.84 0.20 5.64
N ASP A 100 -2.61 0.18 5.16
CA ASP A 100 -1.62 1.24 5.28
C ASP A 100 -1.68 2.13 4.04
N PRO A 101 -2.28 3.34 4.13
CA PRO A 101 -2.34 4.25 3.00
C PRO A 101 -1.04 5.06 2.91
N TYR A 102 -0.40 5.06 1.75
CA TYR A 102 0.81 5.83 1.49
C TYR A 102 0.57 6.83 0.36
N ILE A 103 0.99 8.08 0.57
CA ILE A 103 0.89 9.13 -0.44
C ILE A 103 2.21 9.89 -0.55
N SER A 104 2.52 10.33 -1.77
CA SER A 104 3.58 11.31 -1.99
C SER A 104 3.00 12.72 -1.93
N HIS A 105 3.64 13.60 -1.14
CA HIS A 105 3.35 15.03 -1.18
C HIS A 105 4.27 15.79 -2.17
N ASP A 106 5.16 15.07 -2.85
CA ASP A 106 6.06 15.60 -3.86
C ASP A 106 5.62 15.21 -5.27
N LEU A 107 5.80 16.13 -6.23
CA LEU A 107 5.52 15.83 -7.64
C LEU A 107 6.51 14.80 -8.18
N TYR A 108 5.97 13.70 -8.71
CA TYR A 108 6.71 12.63 -9.35
C TYR A 108 6.50 12.60 -10.87
N GLY A 109 7.48 12.10 -11.62
CA GLY A 109 7.36 11.98 -13.08
C GLY A 109 6.49 10.80 -13.49
N LEU A 110 5.46 11.03 -14.31
CA LEU A 110 4.57 9.96 -14.80
C LEU A 110 5.33 8.89 -15.62
N ASP A 111 6.37 9.31 -16.34
CA ASP A 111 7.27 8.41 -17.08
C ASP A 111 8.02 7.46 -16.13
N ARG A 112 8.56 7.99 -15.02
CA ARG A 112 9.20 7.17 -14.00
C ARG A 112 8.19 6.25 -13.30
N TYR A 113 7.02 6.77 -12.95
CA TYR A 113 5.96 6.00 -12.30
C TYR A 113 5.56 4.77 -13.14
N THR A 114 5.29 4.98 -14.43
CA THR A 114 4.91 3.90 -15.35
C THR A 114 6.04 2.89 -15.57
N ASP A 115 7.30 3.31 -15.48
CA ASP A 115 8.44 2.40 -15.51
C ASP A 115 8.48 1.47 -14.27
N PHE A 116 8.12 1.97 -13.09
CA PHE A 116 7.97 1.16 -11.88
C PHE A 116 6.81 0.17 -12.00
N LEU A 117 5.65 0.61 -12.52
CA LEU A 117 4.52 -0.30 -12.79
C LEU A 117 4.92 -1.46 -13.71
N ARG A 118 5.71 -1.17 -14.75
CA ARG A 118 6.24 -2.21 -15.66
C ARG A 118 7.27 -3.11 -14.97
N ARG A 119 8.13 -2.55 -14.14
CA ARG A 119 9.20 -3.27 -13.42
C ARG A 119 8.62 -4.23 -12.38
N PHE A 120 7.55 -3.83 -11.70
CA PHE A 120 6.88 -4.60 -10.65
C PHE A 120 5.47 -5.03 -11.05
N ARG A 121 5.28 -5.36 -12.32
CA ARG A 121 3.97 -5.68 -12.91
C ARG A 121 3.15 -6.69 -12.11
N ALA A 122 3.78 -7.77 -11.63
CA ALA A 122 3.10 -8.81 -10.85
C ALA A 122 2.58 -8.29 -9.52
N TYR A 123 3.30 -7.37 -8.88
CA TYR A 123 2.89 -6.74 -7.62
C TYR A 123 1.63 -5.91 -7.87
N PHE A 124 1.72 -4.91 -8.76
CA PHE A 124 0.61 -3.98 -8.97
C PHE A 124 -0.67 -4.62 -9.53
N PHE A 125 -0.55 -5.46 -10.58
CA PHE A 125 -1.72 -5.91 -11.33
C PHE A 125 -2.26 -7.29 -10.93
N GLU A 126 -1.55 -8.04 -10.09
CA GLU A 126 -1.95 -9.42 -9.74
C GLU A 126 -2.02 -9.65 -8.23
N ASP A 127 -1.16 -9.01 -7.43
CA ASP A 127 -1.08 -9.24 -5.99
C ASP A 127 -2.28 -8.66 -5.26
N GLY A 128 -2.89 -9.42 -4.35
CA GLY A 128 -4.11 -9.02 -3.64
C GLY A 128 -3.83 -8.16 -2.41
N LEU A 129 -2.56 -7.84 -2.11
CA LEU A 129 -2.19 -7.12 -0.89
C LEU A 129 -1.82 -5.66 -1.15
N CYS A 130 -2.01 -5.16 -2.38
CA CYS A 130 -1.73 -3.76 -2.69
C CYS A 130 -2.79 -3.11 -3.58
N GLY A 131 -3.15 -1.87 -3.23
CA GLY A 131 -3.77 -0.89 -4.11
C GLY A 131 -2.73 0.12 -4.58
N PHE A 132 -2.92 0.74 -5.74
CA PHE A 132 -2.00 1.74 -6.25
C PHE A 132 -2.71 2.76 -7.13
N GLY A 133 -2.21 3.98 -7.11
CA GLY A 133 -2.81 5.05 -7.88
C GLY A 133 -1.91 6.24 -8.06
N LEU A 134 -2.52 7.29 -8.59
CA LEU A 134 -1.91 8.59 -8.76
C LEU A 134 -2.99 9.66 -8.85
N MET A 135 -2.62 10.88 -8.50
CA MET A 135 -3.48 12.04 -8.67
C MET A 135 -2.73 13.28 -9.16
N THR A 136 -3.50 14.27 -9.59
CA THR A 136 -3.05 15.63 -9.91
C THR A 136 -4.07 16.64 -9.43
N ASP A 137 -3.61 17.80 -8.98
CA ASP A 137 -4.50 18.88 -8.51
C ASP A 137 -5.05 19.71 -9.69
N GLU A 138 -4.20 20.00 -10.68
CA GLU A 138 -4.53 20.86 -11.81
C GLU A 138 -4.06 20.26 -13.16
N PRO A 139 -4.99 19.78 -14.03
CA PRO A 139 -6.40 19.55 -13.74
C PRO A 139 -6.58 18.45 -12.67
N PHE A 140 -7.69 18.50 -11.94
CA PHE A 140 -7.97 17.47 -10.95
C PHE A 140 -8.29 16.14 -11.66
N LEU A 141 -7.43 15.15 -11.42
CA LEU A 141 -7.56 13.77 -11.87
C LEU A 141 -7.07 12.85 -10.76
N TYR A 142 -7.75 11.74 -10.56
CA TYR A 142 -7.39 10.71 -9.60
C TYR A 142 -7.64 9.35 -10.25
N MET A 143 -6.67 8.46 -10.20
CA MET A 143 -6.84 7.08 -10.63
C MET A 143 -6.28 6.18 -9.55
N PHE A 144 -7.08 5.24 -9.10
CA PHE A 144 -6.66 4.26 -8.11
C PHE A 144 -7.18 2.88 -8.50
N VAL A 145 -6.32 1.89 -8.37
CA VAL A 145 -6.63 0.48 -8.53
C VAL A 145 -6.53 -0.13 -7.15
N ASP A 146 -7.65 -0.56 -6.59
CA ASP A 146 -7.70 -1.09 -5.23
C ASP A 146 -7.11 -2.52 -5.13
N GLU A 147 -7.13 -3.09 -3.93
CA GLU A 147 -6.72 -4.47 -3.65
C GLU A 147 -7.59 -5.51 -4.37
N HIS A 148 -8.84 -5.18 -4.72
CA HIS A 148 -9.75 -5.99 -5.53
C HIS A 148 -9.49 -5.88 -7.04
N LYS A 149 -8.58 -4.97 -7.43
CA LYS A 149 -8.24 -4.59 -8.81
C LYS A 149 -9.38 -3.92 -9.58
N ILE A 150 -10.24 -3.21 -8.87
CA ILE A 150 -11.25 -2.31 -9.40
C ILE A 150 -10.62 -0.94 -9.58
N VAL A 151 -10.93 -0.28 -10.69
CA VAL A 151 -10.35 1.03 -10.99
C VAL A 151 -11.34 2.13 -10.62
N THR A 152 -11.01 2.92 -9.62
CA THR A 152 -11.68 4.19 -9.35
C THR A 152 -10.97 5.30 -10.12
N PHE A 153 -11.71 6.02 -10.96
CA PHE A 153 -11.21 7.18 -11.69
C PHE A 153 -12.07 8.39 -11.34
N ARG A 154 -11.44 9.48 -10.87
CA ARG A 154 -12.13 10.75 -10.62
C ARG A 154 -11.60 11.82 -11.57
N CYS A 155 -12.49 12.63 -12.12
CA CYS A 155 -12.11 13.74 -12.99
C CYS A 155 -13.08 14.92 -12.93
N GLN A 156 -12.58 16.11 -13.24
CA GLN A 156 -13.41 17.30 -13.44
C GLN A 156 -14.44 17.11 -14.58
N PRO A 157 -15.57 17.84 -14.55
CA PRO A 157 -16.65 17.71 -15.53
C PRO A 157 -16.20 17.82 -16.99
N GLU A 158 -15.22 18.67 -17.29
CA GLU A 158 -14.70 18.91 -18.64
C GLU A 158 -13.95 17.69 -19.22
N MET A 159 -13.52 16.76 -18.36
CA MET A 159 -12.79 15.56 -18.74
C MET A 159 -13.69 14.34 -18.90
N LYS A 160 -14.95 14.40 -18.44
CA LYS A 160 -15.92 13.30 -18.44
C LYS A 160 -16.01 12.58 -19.79
N GLU A 161 -16.30 13.33 -20.86
CA GLU A 161 -16.45 12.75 -22.21
C GLU A 161 -15.14 12.12 -22.75
N LYS A 162 -13.98 12.56 -22.26
CA LYS A 162 -12.70 11.93 -22.63
C LYS A 162 -12.54 10.59 -21.93
N VAL A 163 -12.89 10.50 -20.65
CA VAL A 163 -12.86 9.27 -19.86
C VAL A 163 -13.82 8.25 -20.46
N GLU A 164 -15.09 8.62 -20.70
CA GLU A 164 -16.10 7.74 -21.31
C GLU A 164 -15.63 7.18 -22.66
N ARG A 165 -14.96 7.99 -23.49
CA ARG A 165 -14.37 7.50 -24.76
C ARG A 165 -13.27 6.46 -24.56
N VAL A 166 -12.44 6.59 -23.52
CA VAL A 166 -11.45 5.57 -23.17
C VAL A 166 -12.18 4.29 -22.76
N LEU A 167 -13.17 4.38 -21.86
CA LEU A 167 -13.93 3.22 -21.39
C LEU A 167 -14.64 2.48 -22.53
N HIS A 168 -15.29 3.21 -23.44
CA HIS A 168 -15.92 2.63 -24.62
C HIS A 168 -14.94 1.92 -25.57
N ALA A 169 -13.68 2.36 -25.65
CA ALA A 169 -12.66 1.66 -26.44
C ALA A 169 -12.27 0.30 -25.83
N PHE A 170 -12.61 0.06 -24.57
CA PHE A 170 -12.50 -1.22 -23.88
C PHE A 170 -13.83 -2.00 -23.83
N ASP A 171 -14.82 -1.59 -24.62
CA ASP A 171 -16.16 -2.21 -24.64
C ASP A 171 -16.87 -2.16 -23.28
N LEU A 172 -16.54 -1.16 -22.46
CA LEU A 172 -17.18 -0.92 -21.17
C LEU A 172 -18.34 0.05 -21.36
N GLU A 173 -19.49 -0.30 -20.80
CA GLU A 173 -20.69 0.53 -20.77
C GLU A 173 -21.06 0.87 -19.33
N GLN A 174 -21.71 2.02 -19.14
CA GLN A 174 -22.26 2.39 -17.86
C GLN A 174 -23.38 1.42 -17.49
N MET A 175 -23.36 0.91 -16.26
CA MET A 175 -24.41 0.03 -15.73
C MET A 175 -24.55 0.19 -14.21
N ASP A 176 -25.67 -0.27 -13.67
CA ASP A 176 -25.98 -0.13 -12.25
C ASP A 176 -25.19 -1.11 -11.37
N ASP A 177 -24.86 -2.31 -11.91
CA ASP A 177 -24.30 -3.41 -11.13
C ASP A 177 -23.10 -4.11 -11.81
N PRO A 178 -21.99 -3.38 -12.12
CA PRO A 178 -20.75 -4.05 -12.47
C PRO A 178 -20.30 -4.96 -11.32
N ALA A 179 -19.67 -6.08 -11.62
CA ALA A 179 -19.39 -7.12 -10.65
C ALA A 179 -17.97 -7.68 -10.77
N GLY A 180 -17.11 -7.30 -9.81
CA GLY A 180 -15.72 -7.73 -9.65
C GLY A 180 -15.57 -8.83 -8.59
N ALA A 181 -14.37 -8.96 -8.03
CA ALA A 181 -14.10 -9.93 -6.95
C ALA A 181 -14.78 -9.56 -5.63
N ASP A 182 -14.91 -8.26 -5.37
CA ASP A 182 -15.57 -7.62 -4.22
C ASP A 182 -17.08 -7.93 -4.13
N SER A 183 -17.70 -8.32 -5.25
CA SER A 183 -19.14 -8.54 -5.37
C SER A 183 -19.62 -9.87 -4.78
N ALA A 184 -18.70 -10.64 -4.18
CA ALA A 184 -18.96 -11.88 -3.46
C ALA A 184 -17.92 -12.04 -2.34
N SER A 185 -18.15 -13.02 -1.45
CA SER A 185 -17.11 -13.45 -0.51
C SER A 185 -15.84 -13.82 -1.27
N HIS A 186 -14.69 -13.27 -0.87
CA HIS A 186 -13.42 -13.40 -1.56
C HIS A 186 -12.26 -13.52 -0.56
N GLU A 187 -11.09 -13.86 -1.08
CA GLU A 187 -9.84 -13.95 -0.29
C GLU A 187 -8.74 -13.11 -0.94
N HIS A 188 -7.93 -12.48 -0.11
CA HIS A 188 -6.69 -11.80 -0.50
C HIS A 188 -5.47 -12.68 -0.24
N ARG A 189 -4.51 -12.66 -1.15
CA ARG A 189 -3.21 -13.33 -0.99
C ARG A 189 -2.10 -12.64 -1.77
N GLY A 190 -0.89 -12.78 -1.24
CA GLY A 190 0.33 -12.49 -2.00
C GLY A 190 0.54 -13.51 -3.11
N VAL A 191 1.08 -13.07 -4.25
CA VAL A 191 1.30 -13.91 -5.44
C VAL A 191 2.74 -13.91 -5.92
N LEU A 192 3.61 -13.15 -5.26
CA LEU A 192 4.99 -13.01 -5.69
C LEU A 192 5.80 -14.27 -5.41
N MET A 193 6.56 -14.69 -6.41
CA MET A 193 7.56 -15.74 -6.29
C MET A 193 8.76 -15.22 -5.50
N ILE A 194 9.04 -15.88 -4.38
CA ILE A 194 10.25 -15.65 -3.57
C ILE A 194 11.20 -16.82 -3.80
N GLN A 195 12.45 -16.53 -4.18
CA GLN A 195 13.46 -17.53 -4.45
C GLN A 195 14.84 -17.08 -3.98
N ASP A 196 15.45 -17.84 -3.07
CA ASP A 196 16.80 -17.55 -2.53
C ASP A 196 17.88 -17.43 -3.62
N ASN A 197 17.70 -18.12 -4.75
CA ASN A 197 18.65 -18.10 -5.88
C ASN A 197 18.37 -16.98 -6.91
N ARG A 198 17.37 -16.13 -6.69
CA ARG A 198 16.98 -15.01 -7.55
C ARG A 198 16.73 -13.74 -6.72
N PRO A 199 17.77 -13.19 -6.06
CA PRO A 199 17.65 -11.96 -5.25
C PRO A 199 17.31 -10.71 -6.09
N ASP A 200 17.31 -10.81 -7.41
CA ASP A 200 16.82 -9.75 -8.29
C ASP A 200 15.29 -9.62 -8.29
N LEU A 201 14.58 -10.70 -7.92
CA LEU A 201 13.14 -10.73 -7.69
C LEU A 201 12.88 -10.33 -6.24
N LEU A 202 12.22 -9.19 -6.09
CA LEU A 202 11.91 -8.62 -4.78
C LEU A 202 10.59 -9.18 -4.25
N ASN A 203 10.55 -9.37 -2.94
CA ASN A 203 9.32 -9.69 -2.21
C ASN A 203 8.46 -8.43 -1.98
N HIS A 204 7.33 -8.61 -1.28
CA HIS A 204 6.39 -7.52 -1.01
C HIS A 204 7.06 -6.34 -0.25
N ASP A 205 7.70 -6.62 0.88
CA ASP A 205 8.31 -5.62 1.75
C ASP A 205 9.46 -4.87 1.06
N GLU A 206 10.30 -5.59 0.31
CA GLU A 206 11.41 -5.01 -0.46
C GLU A 206 10.92 -4.08 -1.57
N ILE A 207 9.79 -4.41 -2.21
CA ILE A 207 9.17 -3.53 -3.21
C ILE A 207 8.60 -2.30 -2.53
N LEU A 208 7.87 -2.47 -1.42
CA LEU A 208 7.30 -1.37 -0.66
C LEU A 208 8.37 -0.40 -0.16
N GLU A 209 9.43 -0.91 0.47
CA GLU A 209 10.58 -0.09 0.90
C GLU A 209 11.16 0.72 -0.27
N MET A 210 11.40 0.06 -1.41
CA MET A 210 11.93 0.74 -2.60
C MET A 210 10.97 1.81 -3.13
N LEU A 211 9.68 1.54 -3.16
CA LEU A 211 8.67 2.51 -3.60
C LEU A 211 8.58 3.70 -2.64
N ARG A 212 8.67 3.46 -1.32
CA ARG A 212 8.68 4.53 -0.32
C ARG A 212 9.83 5.49 -0.53
N ASP A 213 11.04 4.97 -0.76
CA ASP A 213 12.20 5.82 -1.05
C ASP A 213 12.07 6.54 -2.40
N GLU A 214 11.73 5.80 -3.46
CA GLU A 214 11.76 6.31 -4.83
C GLU A 214 10.62 7.28 -5.13
N TRP A 215 9.43 7.03 -4.59
CA TRP A 215 8.24 7.88 -4.77
C TRP A 215 8.06 8.86 -3.60
N ARG A 216 8.94 8.81 -2.59
CA ARG A 216 8.88 9.64 -1.36
C ARG A 216 7.55 9.50 -0.66
N LEU A 217 7.11 8.26 -0.49
CA LEU A 217 5.83 7.97 0.12
C LEU A 217 5.90 8.10 1.64
N VAL A 218 4.88 8.74 2.20
CA VAL A 218 4.67 8.88 3.63
C VAL A 218 3.37 8.16 3.99
N LEU A 219 3.35 7.49 5.14
CA LEU A 219 2.14 6.88 5.66
C LEU A 219 1.12 7.99 5.99
N ASN A 220 -0.03 7.96 5.36
CA ASN A 220 -1.07 8.99 5.43
C ASN A 220 -2.03 8.73 6.61
N VAL A 221 -1.47 8.77 7.82
CA VAL A 221 -2.23 8.63 9.08
C VAL A 221 -1.80 9.73 10.05
N ASP A 222 -2.64 10.03 11.05
CA ASP A 222 -2.23 10.90 12.16
C ASP A 222 -1.22 10.13 13.04
N PRO A 223 0.07 10.52 13.07
CA PRO A 223 1.09 9.78 13.81
C PRO A 223 1.00 10.01 15.33
N ASP A 224 0.24 11.02 15.77
CA ASP A 224 0.08 11.39 17.17
C ASP A 224 -1.15 10.72 17.80
N ALA A 225 -2.13 10.32 16.99
CA ALA A 225 -3.30 9.57 17.43
C ALA A 225 -3.07 8.05 17.38
N ASN A 226 -3.35 7.34 18.47
CA ASN A 226 -3.34 5.87 18.49
C ASN A 226 -4.77 5.32 18.57
N LEU A 227 -5.38 5.22 17.40
CA LEU A 227 -6.77 4.77 17.23
C LEU A 227 -6.82 3.44 16.49
N ASP A 228 -7.86 2.64 16.76
CA ASP A 228 -8.22 1.51 15.88
C ASP A 228 -8.92 1.99 14.60
N GLU A 229 -9.24 1.05 13.70
CA GLU A 229 -9.99 1.28 12.46
C GLU A 229 -11.36 1.98 12.67
N ASN A 230 -11.93 1.89 13.87
CA ASN A 230 -13.22 2.50 14.23
C ASN A 230 -13.04 3.87 14.90
N GLY A 231 -11.81 4.39 14.99
CA GLY A 231 -11.47 5.66 15.63
C GLY A 231 -11.46 5.60 17.17
N GLN A 232 -11.44 4.40 17.78
CA GLN A 232 -11.40 4.24 19.23
C GLN A 232 -9.96 4.31 19.76
N PRO A 233 -9.69 5.05 20.84
CA PRO A 233 -8.36 5.16 21.40
C PRO A 233 -7.88 3.84 22.02
N LEU A 234 -6.67 3.41 21.65
CA LEU A 234 -6.07 2.16 22.11
C LEU A 234 -5.19 2.32 23.36
N GLY A 235 -4.74 3.54 23.66
CA GLY A 235 -3.76 3.78 24.73
C GLY A 235 -2.36 3.30 24.35
N VAL A 236 -1.62 2.70 25.28
CA VAL A 236 -0.29 2.14 25.01
C VAL A 236 -0.42 0.73 24.45
N THR A 237 0.08 0.53 23.23
CA THR A 237 0.08 -0.77 22.55
C THR A 237 1.50 -1.31 22.40
N PRO A 238 1.67 -2.64 22.25
CA PRO A 238 2.93 -3.20 21.78
C PRO A 238 3.15 -2.91 20.30
N TRP A 239 4.39 -2.61 19.92
CA TRP A 239 4.82 -2.32 18.56
C TRP A 239 6.00 -3.21 18.18
N ARG A 240 6.06 -3.57 16.89
CA ARG A 240 7.25 -4.11 16.24
C ARG A 240 7.68 -3.12 15.17
N CYS A 241 8.90 -2.61 15.34
CA CYS A 241 9.49 -1.67 14.41
C CYS A 241 10.68 -2.31 13.70
N LEU A 242 10.72 -2.17 12.38
CA LEU A 242 11.88 -2.52 11.56
C LEU A 242 12.61 -1.23 11.20
N VAL A 243 13.85 -1.08 11.66
CA VAL A 243 14.66 0.13 11.42
C VAL A 243 15.79 -0.23 10.49
N ARG A 244 15.90 0.51 9.37
CA ARG A 244 17.01 0.41 8.44
C ARG A 244 18.07 1.45 8.78
N LEU A 245 19.33 1.04 8.74
CA LEU A 245 20.48 1.93 8.69
C LEU A 245 21.20 1.76 7.36
N ALA A 246 21.31 2.85 6.62
CA ALA A 246 22.19 2.93 5.46
C ALA A 246 23.63 3.30 5.91
N MET A 247 24.61 2.92 5.10
CA MET A 247 25.99 3.37 5.25
C MET A 247 26.35 4.25 4.06
N ASP A 248 26.97 5.40 4.32
CA ASP A 248 27.32 6.37 3.28
C ASP A 248 28.24 5.66 2.25
N GLU A 249 27.84 5.70 0.98
CA GLU A 249 28.53 5.15 -0.21
C GLU A 249 28.45 3.63 -0.52
N ASP A 250 27.80 2.77 0.28
CA ASP A 250 27.70 1.32 0.01
C ASP A 250 26.24 0.81 -0.07
N GLU A 251 25.91 -0.12 -0.99
CA GLU A 251 24.61 -0.84 -1.09
C GLU A 251 24.29 -1.74 0.14
N LYS A 252 24.99 -1.56 1.28
CA LYS A 252 24.86 -2.40 2.47
C LYS A 252 24.01 -1.70 3.52
N CYS A 253 22.71 -1.98 3.48
CA CYS A 253 21.80 -1.66 4.57
C CYS A 253 21.93 -2.71 5.69
N ARG A 254 21.74 -2.28 6.94
CA ARG A 254 21.44 -3.18 8.05
C ARG A 254 20.06 -2.90 8.59
N TYR A 255 19.41 -3.94 9.08
CA TYR A 255 18.09 -3.85 9.66
C TYR A 255 18.14 -4.25 11.13
N ALA A 256 17.50 -3.47 11.98
CA ALA A 256 17.28 -3.79 13.37
C ALA A 256 15.79 -4.05 13.61
N ASP A 257 15.49 -5.13 14.34
CA ASP A 257 14.14 -5.49 14.75
C ASP A 257 13.97 -5.09 16.22
N ILE A 258 12.98 -4.22 16.46
CA ILE A 258 12.78 -3.54 17.73
C ILE A 258 11.37 -3.83 18.22
N LEU A 259 11.27 -4.30 19.45
CA LEU A 259 10.00 -4.52 20.14
C LEU A 259 9.90 -3.53 21.29
N LEU A 260 8.81 -2.77 21.30
CA LEU A 260 8.59 -1.71 22.28
C LEU A 260 7.10 -1.57 22.63
N THR A 261 6.80 -0.77 23.64
CA THR A 261 5.46 -0.29 23.93
C THR A 261 5.45 1.23 23.83
N ALA A 262 4.45 1.79 23.14
CA ALA A 262 4.31 3.22 22.89
C ALA A 262 2.83 3.61 22.75
N GLY A 263 2.52 4.86 23.07
CA GLY A 263 1.19 5.45 23.02
C GLY A 263 0.80 6.03 21.67
N SER A 264 1.71 6.15 20.71
CA SER A 264 1.45 6.61 19.34
C SER A 264 2.50 6.08 18.34
N LEU A 265 2.22 6.22 17.05
CA LEU A 265 3.16 5.87 15.98
C LEU A 265 4.42 6.74 16.07
N ARG A 266 4.27 8.06 16.26
CA ARG A 266 5.41 8.98 16.41
C ARG A 266 6.33 8.55 17.54
N GLU A 267 5.74 8.22 18.70
CA GLU A 267 6.51 7.77 19.85
C GLU A 267 7.22 6.44 19.57
N ALA A 268 6.55 5.48 18.92
CA ALA A 268 7.14 4.22 18.53
C ALA A 268 8.35 4.42 17.58
N GLU A 269 8.21 5.26 16.57
CA GLU A 269 9.27 5.57 15.60
C GLU A 269 10.47 6.25 16.27
N ASP A 270 10.24 7.29 17.08
CA ASP A 270 11.29 8.00 17.82
C ASP A 270 12.04 7.03 18.75
N MET A 271 11.31 6.22 19.50
CA MET A 271 11.88 5.21 20.41
C MET A 271 12.68 4.15 19.64
N ALA A 272 12.20 3.69 18.49
CA ALA A 272 12.86 2.70 17.66
C ALA A 272 14.19 3.23 17.10
N VAL A 273 14.20 4.45 16.57
CA VAL A 273 15.43 5.11 16.09
C VAL A 273 16.44 5.26 17.23
N ASP A 274 16.00 5.74 18.40
CA ASP A 274 16.83 5.88 19.59
C ASP A 274 17.39 4.54 20.10
N ALA A 275 16.62 3.47 20.00
CA ALA A 275 17.05 2.13 20.38
C ALA A 275 18.07 1.57 19.39
N CYS A 276 17.86 1.82 18.10
CA CYS A 276 18.76 1.39 17.05
C CYS A 276 20.12 2.09 17.14
N ALA A 277 20.13 3.40 17.38
CA ALA A 277 21.36 4.18 17.58
C ALA A 277 22.22 3.64 18.75
N LYS A 278 21.59 3.06 19.78
CA LYS A 278 22.28 2.45 20.93
C LYS A 278 22.89 1.07 20.61
N LEU A 279 22.47 0.40 19.53
CA LEU A 279 23.08 -0.84 19.05
C LEU A 279 24.39 -0.60 18.29
N LEU A 280 24.62 0.62 17.79
CA LEU A 280 25.82 0.95 17.05
C LEU A 280 27.07 0.85 17.94
N PRO A 281 28.18 0.27 17.44
CA PRO A 281 29.46 0.31 18.14
C PRO A 281 29.91 1.74 18.39
N ARG A 282 30.61 1.99 19.51
CA ARG A 282 31.22 3.32 19.77
C ARG A 282 32.22 3.67 18.66
N GLY A 283 32.06 4.85 18.05
CA GLY A 283 32.92 5.32 16.95
C GLY A 283 32.42 4.95 15.55
N ALA A 284 31.16 4.51 15.44
CA ALA A 284 30.45 4.29 14.19
C ALA A 284 29.98 5.62 13.57
N ASP A 285 30.90 6.56 13.35
CA ASP A 285 30.63 7.90 12.79
C ASP A 285 30.36 7.87 11.27
N GLU A 286 30.34 6.67 10.66
CA GLU A 286 30.19 6.40 9.21
C GLU A 286 28.79 5.87 8.82
N TRP A 287 27.83 5.85 9.75
CA TRP A 287 26.47 5.35 9.48
C TRP A 287 25.51 6.51 9.23
N ASP A 288 24.67 6.36 8.20
CA ASP A 288 23.70 7.36 7.79
C ASP A 288 22.49 7.45 8.74
N GLU A 289 21.55 8.29 8.34
CA GLU A 289 20.22 8.47 8.91
C GLU A 289 19.48 7.11 9.05
N ALA A 290 19.10 6.78 10.28
CA ALA A 290 18.25 5.63 10.55
C ALA A 290 16.80 5.94 10.12
N SER A 291 16.19 5.03 9.37
CA SER A 291 14.82 5.18 8.87
C SER A 291 13.94 4.02 9.31
N VAL A 292 12.76 4.30 9.84
CA VAL A 292 11.77 3.27 10.17
C VAL A 292 11.06 2.79 8.90
N ILE A 293 11.21 1.49 8.61
CA ILE A 293 10.63 0.85 7.42
C ILE A 293 9.23 0.32 7.71
N HIS A 294 9.00 -0.25 8.89
CA HIS A 294 7.65 -0.62 9.35
C HIS A 294 7.54 -0.37 10.85
N ALA A 295 6.34 -0.03 11.29
CA ALA A 295 5.99 0.15 12.69
C ALA A 295 4.55 -0.34 12.89
N ASP A 296 4.43 -1.63 13.18
CA ASP A 296 3.14 -2.31 13.27
C ASP A 296 2.78 -2.57 14.73
N ARG A 297 1.52 -2.30 15.08
CA ARG A 297 0.97 -2.68 16.38
C ARG A 297 0.72 -4.18 16.41
N LEU A 298 0.98 -4.79 17.56
CA LEU A 298 0.74 -6.21 17.80
C LEU A 298 -0.35 -6.39 18.85
N VAL A 299 -1.25 -7.36 18.63
CA VAL A 299 -2.10 -7.83 19.73
C VAL A 299 -1.24 -8.43 20.85
N PRO A 300 -1.68 -8.38 22.11
CA PRO A 300 -0.90 -8.87 23.24
C PRO A 300 -0.41 -10.31 23.06
N GLU A 301 -1.22 -11.20 22.50
CA GLU A 301 -0.88 -12.61 22.27
C GLU A 301 0.29 -12.76 21.29
N ASP A 302 0.27 -12.03 20.17
CA ASP A 302 1.35 -12.05 19.18
C ASP A 302 2.63 -11.42 19.74
N PHE A 303 2.49 -10.34 20.52
CA PHE A 303 3.61 -9.74 21.20
C PHE A 303 4.33 -10.73 22.14
N GLN A 304 3.57 -11.49 22.94
CA GLN A 304 4.15 -12.52 23.80
C GLN A 304 4.78 -13.67 22.99
N ARG A 305 4.17 -14.05 21.86
CA ARG A 305 4.71 -15.08 20.96
C ARG A 305 6.07 -14.67 20.41
N VAL A 306 6.18 -13.47 19.84
CA VAL A 306 7.45 -12.94 19.30
C VAL A 306 8.51 -12.81 20.39
N LEU A 307 8.16 -12.37 21.60
CA LEU A 307 9.09 -12.35 22.73
C LEU A 307 9.55 -13.76 23.16
N GLY A 308 8.64 -14.73 23.14
CA GLY A 308 8.92 -16.12 23.47
C GLY A 308 9.88 -16.79 22.49
N GLU A 309 9.71 -16.54 21.19
CA GLU A 309 10.63 -16.98 20.13
C GLU A 309 12.06 -16.45 20.34
N ARG A 310 12.19 -15.26 20.93
CA ARG A 310 13.47 -14.62 21.30
C ARG A 310 13.95 -14.99 22.71
N GLY A 311 13.34 -15.98 23.36
CA GLY A 311 13.78 -16.52 24.65
C GLY A 311 13.50 -15.63 25.86
N ARG A 312 12.61 -14.62 25.75
CA ARG A 312 12.17 -13.78 26.87
C ARG A 312 10.95 -14.38 27.59
N LYS A 313 10.85 -14.09 28.90
CA LYS A 313 9.68 -14.45 29.70
C LYS A 313 8.52 -13.50 29.42
N SER A 314 7.31 -14.05 29.50
CA SER A 314 6.07 -13.30 29.32
C SER A 314 6.00 -12.06 30.22
N GLN A 315 5.57 -10.93 29.65
CA GLN A 315 5.30 -9.70 30.38
C GLN A 315 3.78 -9.51 30.51
N GLU A 316 3.28 -9.49 31.74
CA GLU A 316 1.84 -9.47 32.03
C GLU A 316 1.14 -8.12 31.80
N ASN A 317 1.84 -7.02 31.46
CA ASN A 317 1.20 -5.75 31.07
C ASN A 317 2.16 -4.80 30.31
N PRO A 318 1.68 -4.07 29.27
CA PRO A 318 2.47 -3.15 28.45
C PRO A 318 2.76 -1.76 29.07
N GLU A 319 2.52 -1.51 30.37
CA GLU A 319 2.88 -0.23 30.99
C GLU A 319 4.15 -0.32 31.85
N PRO A 320 5.05 0.69 31.85
CA PRO A 320 5.08 1.94 31.04
C PRO A 320 5.72 1.78 29.65
N GLU A 321 5.68 2.84 28.82
CA GLU A 321 6.38 2.95 27.53
C GLU A 321 7.85 2.54 27.70
N ARG A 322 8.31 1.59 26.90
CA ARG A 322 9.70 1.12 26.97
C ARG A 322 10.13 0.33 25.75
N ILE A 323 11.44 0.35 25.52
CA ILE A 323 12.11 -0.63 24.66
C ILE A 323 12.18 -1.96 25.41
N ILE A 324 11.63 -3.01 24.81
CA ILE A 324 11.57 -4.35 25.41
C ILE A 324 12.68 -5.22 24.81
N TRP A 325 12.90 -5.08 23.51
CA TRP A 325 13.90 -5.81 22.74
C TRP A 325 14.43 -4.98 21.58
N CYS A 326 15.68 -5.21 21.21
CA CYS A 326 16.33 -4.56 20.07
C CYS A 326 17.50 -5.45 19.63
N GLU A 327 17.54 -5.87 18.37
CA GLU A 327 18.63 -6.67 17.81
C GLU A 327 18.85 -6.37 16.32
N TRP A 328 20.05 -6.66 15.82
CA TRP A 328 20.31 -6.67 14.38
C TRP A 328 19.74 -7.95 13.76
N LEU A 329 19.12 -7.82 12.59
CA LEU A 329 18.81 -8.95 11.73
C LEU A 329 20.09 -9.38 10.99
N GLU A 330 20.38 -10.68 11.01
CA GLU A 330 21.57 -11.28 10.37
C GLU A 330 21.38 -11.56 8.88
#